data_AF-A0A0C9XJN8-F1
#
_entry.id   AF-A0A0C9XJN8-F1
#
_cell.length_a   1.000
_cell.length_b   1.000
_cell.length_c   1.000
_cell.angle_alpha   90.00
_cell.angle_beta   90.00
_cell.angle_gamma   90.00
#
_symmetry.space_group_name_H-M   'P 1'
#
loop_
_entity.id
_entity.type
_entity.pdbx_description
1 polymer ?
#
loop_
_entity_poly.entity_id
_entity_poly.type
_entity_poly.pdbx_seq_one_letter_code
_entity_poly.pdbx_strand_id
1 'polypeptide(L)'
;MSSDLCPNTLISIPRNDLTGIPSLEIVQLLNRMIEERHFQVHEVLTCLLHLQLKSESDVRASDTRVDRAEKPKSHSQGKAANRQKEIREAEAEVEKEERTRTHTETLKLLFVLYFRILNNPHPTPLLPAALRGISKFAHLVGVDFFKDLMQVLRGLIVRESTDEDDHESPDWDTAGIVADILIRLLCVVTAFELLLGQGEASNIDLSDFVNHLYAIILPISLMPQINDPPPTKFTSNHQISKPESIADML
;
A
#
# COMPACT_ATOMS: atom_id res chain seq x y z
N MET A 1 14.62 14.50 -15.23
CA MET A 1 15.12 13.16 -15.60
C MET A 1 15.72 12.38 -14.43
N SER A 2 16.29 13.02 -13.40
CA SER A 2 16.81 12.30 -12.22
C SER A 2 15.76 11.94 -11.16
N SER A 3 14.59 12.60 -11.16
CA SER A 3 13.56 12.42 -10.12
C SER A 3 12.85 11.07 -10.21
N ASP A 4 12.67 10.51 -11.41
CA ASP A 4 11.94 9.26 -11.63
C ASP A 4 12.80 8.01 -11.39
N LEU A 5 14.13 8.16 -11.34
CA LEU A 5 15.05 7.05 -11.16
C LEU A 5 14.93 6.46 -9.74
N CYS A 6 14.83 7.32 -8.73
CA CYS A 6 14.72 6.93 -7.33
C CYS A 6 13.46 6.09 -7.00
N PRO A 7 12.23 6.53 -7.36
CA PRO A 7 11.03 5.72 -7.12
C PRO A 7 11.06 4.42 -7.94
N ASN A 8 11.56 4.42 -9.17
CA ASN A 8 11.68 3.19 -9.96
C ASN A 8 12.66 2.17 -9.35
N THR A 9 13.78 2.62 -8.77
CA THR A 9 14.67 1.75 -8.00
C THR A 9 14.02 1.25 -6.71
N LEU A 10 13.29 2.11 -6.00
CA LEU A 10 12.60 1.72 -4.78
C LEU A 10 11.46 0.72 -5.05
N ILE A 11 10.85 0.75 -6.23
CA ILE A 11 9.85 -0.21 -6.70
C ILE A 11 10.48 -1.55 -7.12
N SER A 12 11.68 -1.54 -7.70
CA SER A 12 12.30 -2.76 -8.23
C SER A 12 12.78 -3.72 -7.14
N ILE A 13 13.13 -3.21 -5.96
CA ILE A 13 13.57 -4.01 -4.81
C ILE A 13 12.44 -4.94 -4.31
N PRO A 14 11.26 -4.45 -3.88
CA PRO A 14 10.17 -5.31 -3.41
C PRO A 14 9.57 -6.19 -4.52
N ARG A 15 9.72 -5.83 -5.80
CA ARG A 15 9.30 -6.68 -6.93
C ARG A 15 10.15 -7.94 -7.10
N ASN A 16 11.42 -7.87 -6.76
CA ASN A 16 12.35 -8.98 -6.98
C ASN A 16 12.70 -9.71 -5.67
N ASP A 17 12.06 -9.34 -4.56
CA ASP A 17 12.35 -9.91 -3.25
C ASP A 17 11.71 -11.29 -3.08
N LEU A 18 12.56 -12.31 -3.15
CA LEU A 18 12.19 -13.71 -2.92
C LEU A 18 12.22 -14.09 -1.43
N THR A 19 12.93 -13.32 -0.59
CA THR A 19 13.19 -13.63 0.82
C THR A 19 12.21 -12.95 1.77
N GLY A 20 11.72 -11.77 1.39
CA GLY A 20 10.85 -10.91 2.20
C GLY A 20 11.58 -9.97 3.16
N ILE A 21 12.89 -10.13 3.35
CA ILE A 21 13.70 -9.35 4.30
C ILE A 21 13.90 -7.90 3.81
N PRO A 22 14.40 -7.65 2.57
CA PRO A 22 14.46 -6.29 2.02
C PRO A 22 13.10 -5.58 2.02
N SER A 23 12.03 -6.31 1.72
CA SER A 23 10.66 -5.78 1.76
C SER A 23 10.25 -5.33 3.15
N LEU A 24 10.58 -6.13 4.18
CA LEU A 24 10.30 -5.78 5.58
C LEU A 24 11.07 -4.52 6.01
N GLU A 25 12.36 -4.43 5.68
CA GLU A 25 13.18 -3.25 6.02
C GLU A 25 12.65 -1.98 5.35
N ILE A 26 12.26 -2.06 4.06
CA ILE A 26 11.64 -0.94 3.34
C ILE A 26 10.36 -0.51 4.05
N VAL A 27 9.48 -1.45 4.40
CA VAL A 27 8.20 -1.13 5.07
C VAL A 27 8.45 -0.49 6.44
N GLN A 28 9.40 -1.00 7.23
CA GLN A 28 9.78 -0.42 8.51
C GLN A 28 10.32 1.01 8.36
N LEU A 29 11.20 1.24 7.39
CA LEU A 29 11.77 2.56 7.11
C LEU A 29 10.68 3.55 6.67
N LEU A 30 9.78 3.12 5.79
CA LEU A 30 8.67 3.95 5.31
C LEU A 30 7.68 4.29 6.43
N ASN A 31 7.34 3.32 7.28
CA ASN A 31 6.50 3.57 8.45
C ASN A 31 7.11 4.68 9.32
N ARG A 32 8.39 4.55 9.66
CA ARG A 32 9.11 5.55 10.46
C ARG A 32 9.15 6.91 9.77
N MET A 33 9.50 6.95 8.49
CA MET A 33 9.61 8.20 7.74
C MET A 33 8.27 8.93 7.63
N ILE A 34 7.18 8.21 7.38
CA ILE A 34 5.84 8.81 7.22
C ILE A 34 5.36 9.39 8.56
N GLU A 35 5.64 8.70 9.67
CA GLU A 35 5.35 9.18 11.01
C GLU A 35 6.16 10.43 11.35
N GLU A 36 7.49 10.40 11.14
CA GLU A 36 8.39 11.53 11.43
C GLU A 36 8.07 12.77 10.58
N ARG A 37 7.53 12.58 9.38
CA ARG A 37 7.14 13.67 8.47
C ARG A 37 5.67 14.05 8.58
N HIS A 38 4.97 13.58 9.62
CA HIS A 38 3.56 13.90 9.86
C HIS A 38 2.69 13.69 8.61
N PHE A 39 2.92 12.60 7.87
CA PHE A 39 2.17 12.25 6.65
C PHE A 39 2.32 13.24 5.49
N GLN A 40 3.24 14.21 5.56
CA GLN A 40 3.58 15.16 4.49
C GLN A 40 4.64 14.59 3.55
N VAL A 41 4.32 13.45 2.93
CA VAL A 41 5.22 12.76 1.98
C VAL A 41 4.47 12.54 0.67
N HIS A 42 5.15 12.70 -0.46
CA HIS A 42 4.57 12.49 -1.79
C HIS A 42 4.93 11.10 -2.34
N GLU A 43 3.95 10.35 -2.84
CA GLU A 43 4.07 9.12 -3.67
C GLU A 43 4.91 7.94 -3.18
N VAL A 44 5.60 8.01 -2.03
CA VAL A 44 6.45 6.90 -1.59
C VAL A 44 5.62 5.66 -1.20
N LEU A 45 4.36 5.86 -0.78
CA LEU A 45 3.43 4.76 -0.49
C LEU A 45 3.16 3.86 -1.71
N THR A 46 3.23 4.42 -2.93
CA THR A 46 2.98 3.67 -4.17
C THR A 46 3.98 2.51 -4.34
N CYS A 47 5.18 2.61 -3.76
CA CYS A 47 6.16 1.54 -3.77
C CYS A 47 5.67 0.29 -3.02
N LEU A 48 4.88 0.47 -1.95
CA LEU A 48 4.30 -0.64 -1.17
C LEU A 48 3.29 -1.46 -2.00
N LEU A 49 2.70 -0.87 -3.04
CA LEU A 49 1.82 -1.60 -3.95
C LEU A 49 2.55 -2.66 -4.77
N HIS A 50 3.89 -2.70 -4.77
CA HIS A 50 4.66 -3.66 -5.55
C HIS A 50 5.20 -4.84 -4.74
N LEU A 51 4.86 -4.93 -3.45
CA LEU A 51 5.19 -6.07 -2.60
C LEU A 51 4.52 -7.36 -3.12
N GLN A 52 5.32 -8.43 -3.25
CA GLN A 52 4.85 -9.77 -3.61
C GLN A 52 4.55 -10.60 -2.35
N LEU A 53 3.39 -10.34 -1.74
CA LEU A 53 2.97 -11.05 -0.53
C LEU A 53 2.09 -12.25 -0.92
N LYS A 54 2.69 -13.45 -0.88
CA LYS A 54 2.15 -14.82 -0.82
C LYS A 54 0.98 -15.27 -1.73
N SER A 55 0.41 -14.44 -2.60
CA SER A 55 -0.58 -14.90 -3.61
C SER A 55 0.04 -15.31 -4.95
N GLU A 56 1.31 -14.96 -5.21
CA GLU A 56 1.99 -15.27 -6.49
C GLU A 56 3.10 -16.34 -6.38
N SER A 57 3.62 -16.60 -5.17
CA SER A 57 4.84 -17.39 -4.98
C SER A 57 4.63 -18.90 -4.85
N ASP A 58 3.43 -19.34 -4.48
CA ASP A 58 3.16 -20.79 -4.30
C ASP A 58 3.07 -21.52 -5.65
N VAL A 59 2.73 -20.79 -6.73
CA VAL A 59 2.67 -21.33 -8.10
C VAL A 59 4.07 -21.53 -8.68
N ARG A 60 5.05 -20.70 -8.33
CA ARG A 60 6.41 -20.77 -8.91
C ARG A 60 7.35 -21.75 -8.20
N ALA A 61 7.12 -22.07 -6.94
CA ALA A 61 7.95 -23.03 -6.21
C ALA A 61 7.64 -24.50 -6.59
N SER A 62 6.46 -24.76 -7.19
CA SER A 62 6.00 -26.13 -7.47
C SER A 62 6.53 -26.75 -8.77
N ASP A 63 7.10 -25.97 -9.70
CA ASP A 63 7.37 -26.45 -11.07
C ASP A 63 8.83 -26.75 -11.43
N THR A 64 9.81 -26.50 -10.55
CA THR A 64 11.18 -27.01 -10.76
C THR A 64 11.32 -28.47 -10.28
N ARG A 65 10.55 -29.37 -10.91
CA ARG A 65 10.80 -30.82 -10.83
C ARG A 65 12.09 -31.14 -11.57
N VAL A 66 13.09 -31.59 -10.81
CA VAL A 66 14.38 -32.05 -11.30
C VAL A 66 14.19 -33.26 -12.23
N ASP A 67 14.60 -33.10 -13.49
CA ASP A 67 14.64 -34.19 -14.46
C ASP A 67 15.58 -35.30 -13.99
N ARG A 68 15.05 -36.53 -14.03
CA ARG A 68 15.65 -37.75 -13.52
C ARG A 68 16.73 -38.26 -14.48
N ALA A 69 18.00 -38.10 -14.11
CA ALA A 69 19.11 -38.81 -14.73
C ALA A 69 19.61 -39.92 -13.80
N GLU A 70 19.28 -41.18 -14.14
CA GLU A 70 19.74 -42.36 -13.43
C GLU A 70 21.23 -42.64 -13.69
N LYS A 71 22.00 -42.96 -12.64
CA LYS A 71 23.12 -43.92 -12.71
C LYS A 71 23.50 -44.47 -11.31
N PRO A 72 23.91 -45.75 -11.22
CA PRO A 72 24.09 -46.47 -9.96
C PRO A 72 25.51 -46.28 -9.40
N LYS A 73 25.69 -46.30 -8.06
CA LYS A 73 26.86 -46.88 -7.36
C LYS A 73 26.84 -46.70 -5.82
N SER A 74 27.30 -47.76 -5.13
CA SER A 74 27.79 -47.84 -3.74
C SER A 74 26.81 -47.63 -2.57
N HIS A 75 26.65 -48.70 -1.76
CA HIS A 75 25.78 -48.77 -0.57
C HIS A 75 26.22 -47.84 0.59
N SER A 76 27.42 -47.25 0.54
CA SER A 76 27.93 -46.28 1.54
C SER A 76 27.71 -44.81 1.14
N GLN A 77 27.61 -44.49 -0.16
CA GLN A 77 27.29 -43.14 -0.65
C GLN A 77 25.80 -42.79 -0.50
N GLY A 78 24.91 -43.79 -0.57
CA GLY A 78 23.47 -43.60 -0.40
C GLY A 78 23.08 -43.03 0.97
N LYS A 79 23.77 -43.41 2.06
CA LYS A 79 23.48 -42.89 3.41
C LYS A 79 23.93 -41.43 3.60
N ALA A 80 25.03 -41.02 2.97
CA ALA A 80 25.47 -39.62 2.98
C ALA A 80 24.57 -38.75 2.09
N ALA A 81 24.15 -39.27 0.93
CA ALA A 81 23.21 -38.60 0.05
C ALA A 81 21.80 -38.47 0.67
N ASN A 82 21.32 -39.50 1.40
CA ASN A 82 20.02 -39.42 2.09
C ASN A 82 20.06 -38.41 3.25
N ARG A 83 21.16 -38.39 4.03
CA ARG A 83 21.37 -37.37 5.07
C ARG A 83 21.44 -35.96 4.50
N GLN A 84 22.11 -35.75 3.36
CA GLN A 84 22.16 -34.45 2.71
C GLN A 84 20.79 -34.01 2.19
N LYS A 85 19.98 -34.96 1.72
CA LYS A 85 18.60 -34.71 1.31
C LYS A 85 17.72 -34.35 2.50
N GLU A 86 17.80 -35.09 3.60
CA GLU A 86 17.09 -34.81 4.85
C GLU A 86 17.46 -33.43 5.42
N ILE A 87 18.75 -33.07 5.42
CA ILE A 87 19.22 -31.73 5.82
C ILE A 87 18.62 -30.65 4.92
N ARG A 88 18.66 -30.85 3.59
CA ARG A 88 18.12 -29.88 2.63
C ARG A 88 16.61 -29.72 2.73
N GLU A 89 15.88 -30.80 3.00
CA GLU A 89 14.43 -30.77 3.22
C GLU A 89 14.09 -30.01 4.50
N ALA A 90 14.82 -30.26 5.59
CA ALA A 90 14.67 -29.53 6.84
C ALA A 90 15.02 -28.04 6.69
N GLU A 91 16.10 -27.69 5.99
CA GLU A 91 16.48 -26.31 5.69
C GLU A 91 15.40 -25.57 4.88
N ALA A 92 14.82 -26.24 3.88
CA ALA A 92 13.75 -25.66 3.06
C ALA A 92 12.44 -25.44 3.85
N GLU A 93 12.13 -26.33 4.81
CA GLU A 93 10.98 -26.17 5.70
C GLU A 93 11.16 -24.98 6.64
N VAL A 94 12.35 -24.84 7.24
CA VAL A 94 12.71 -23.69 8.08
C VAL A 94 12.63 -22.38 7.30
N GLU A 95 13.20 -22.33 6.09
CA GLU A 95 13.15 -21.14 5.24
C GLU A 95 11.70 -20.74 4.88
N LYS A 96 10.83 -21.72 4.63
CA LYS A 96 9.40 -21.47 4.35
C LYS A 96 8.66 -20.91 5.56
N GLU A 97 8.98 -21.39 6.75
CA GLU A 97 8.42 -20.90 8.00
C GLU A 97 8.89 -19.46 8.28
N GLU A 98 10.20 -19.21 8.20
CA GLU A 98 10.79 -17.88 8.38
C GLU A 98 10.20 -16.87 7.39
N ARG A 99 10.06 -17.24 6.12
CA ARG A 99 9.44 -16.39 5.10
C ARG A 99 7.99 -16.08 5.42
N THR A 100 7.23 -17.07 5.89
CA THR A 100 5.84 -16.86 6.30
C THR A 100 5.75 -15.88 7.47
N ARG A 101 6.64 -16.02 8.45
CA ARG A 101 6.74 -15.10 9.59
C ARG A 101 7.03 -13.67 9.14
N THR A 102 8.04 -13.48 8.29
CA THR A 102 8.41 -12.18 7.74
C THR A 102 7.26 -11.55 6.95
N HIS A 103 6.57 -12.31 6.10
CA HIS A 103 5.40 -11.80 5.37
C HIS A 103 4.26 -11.37 6.29
N THR A 104 3.97 -12.14 7.34
CA THR A 104 2.95 -11.77 8.33
C THR A 104 3.32 -10.49 9.09
N GLU A 105 4.60 -10.32 9.44
CA GLU A 105 5.08 -9.09 10.07
C GLU A 105 4.98 -7.88 9.14
N THR A 106 5.41 -8.04 7.88
CA THR A 106 5.27 -7.01 6.84
C THR A 106 3.81 -6.59 6.65
N LEU A 107 2.89 -7.56 6.56
CA LEU A 107 1.45 -7.28 6.45
C LEU A 107 0.94 -6.50 7.66
N LYS A 108 1.30 -6.91 8.88
CA LYS A 108 0.90 -6.20 10.10
C LYS A 108 1.36 -4.74 10.08
N LEU A 109 2.63 -4.50 9.77
CA LEU A 109 3.19 -3.14 9.71
C LEU A 109 2.53 -2.27 8.64
N LEU A 110 2.25 -2.86 7.48
CA LEU A 110 1.63 -2.19 6.35
C LEU A 110 0.18 -1.80 6.66
N PHE A 111 -0.59 -2.68 7.30
CA PHE A 111 -1.96 -2.38 7.70
C PHE A 111 -2.03 -1.41 8.88
N VAL A 112 -1.12 -1.47 9.84
CA VAL A 112 -1.01 -0.46 10.90
C VAL A 112 -0.76 0.92 10.30
N LEU A 113 0.16 1.03 9.32
CA LEU A 113 0.41 2.28 8.62
C LEU A 113 -0.83 2.78 7.88
N TYR A 114 -1.49 1.92 7.09
CA TYR A 114 -2.69 2.32 6.36
C TYR A 114 -3.81 2.77 7.29
N PHE A 115 -4.11 2.03 8.37
CA PHE A 115 -5.11 2.47 9.34
C PHE A 115 -4.76 3.80 9.98
N ARG A 116 -3.48 4.03 10.28
CA ARG A 116 -3.04 5.32 10.82
C ARG A 116 -3.25 6.47 9.83
N ILE A 117 -3.03 6.21 8.53
CA ILE A 117 -3.30 7.18 7.46
C ILE A 117 -4.80 7.48 7.34
N LEU A 118 -5.64 6.43 7.36
CA LEU A 118 -7.10 6.55 7.24
C LEU A 118 -7.74 7.21 8.47
N ASN A 119 -7.24 6.92 9.67
CA ASN A 119 -7.74 7.49 10.92
C ASN A 119 -7.19 8.89 11.25
N ASN A 120 -6.45 9.51 10.33
CA ASN A 120 -5.91 10.85 10.57
C ASN A 120 -7.06 11.90 10.66
N PRO A 121 -7.05 12.80 11.66
CA PRO A 121 -8.04 13.87 11.78
C PRO A 121 -8.13 14.80 10.57
N HIS A 122 -7.11 14.88 9.72
CA HIS A 122 -7.17 15.63 8.46
C HIS A 122 -6.82 14.71 7.28
N PRO A 123 -7.50 14.84 6.11
CA PRO A 123 -7.16 14.07 4.93
C PRO A 123 -5.69 14.27 4.55
N THR A 124 -4.95 13.17 4.45
CA THR A 124 -3.54 13.20 4.06
C THR A 124 -3.42 13.01 2.55
N PRO A 125 -2.36 13.55 1.90
CA PRO A 125 -2.10 13.28 0.48
C PRO A 125 -1.84 11.78 0.20
N LEU A 126 -1.60 10.99 1.25
CA LEU A 126 -1.36 9.55 1.20
C LEU A 126 -2.64 8.71 1.22
N LEU A 127 -3.79 9.30 1.57
CA LEU A 127 -5.07 8.59 1.70
C LEU A 127 -5.42 7.80 0.42
N PRO A 128 -5.30 8.36 -0.81
CA PRO A 128 -5.64 7.60 -2.00
C PRO A 128 -4.73 6.40 -2.24
N ALA A 129 -3.43 6.55 -1.95
CA ALA A 129 -2.46 5.47 -2.08
C ALA A 129 -2.68 4.37 -1.03
N ALA A 130 -3.05 4.75 0.20
CA ALA A 130 -3.38 3.80 1.27
C ALA A 130 -4.64 2.99 0.94
N LEU A 131 -5.70 3.62 0.43
CA LEU A 131 -6.94 2.93 0.01
C LEU A 131 -6.69 1.92 -1.12
N ARG A 132 -5.87 2.28 -2.11
CA ARG A 132 -5.43 1.34 -3.17
C ARG A 132 -4.64 0.16 -2.60
N GLY A 133 -3.74 0.41 -1.64
CA GLY A 133 -2.96 -0.63 -0.98
C GLY A 133 -3.82 -1.58 -0.16
N ILE A 134 -4.80 -1.03 0.57
CA ILE A 134 -5.79 -1.80 1.31
C ILE A 134 -6.53 -2.74 0.37
N SER A 135 -7.13 -2.24 -0.72
CA SER A 135 -7.85 -3.07 -1.68
C SER A 135 -6.98 -4.21 -2.23
N LYS A 136 -5.73 -3.89 -2.61
CA LYS A 136 -4.78 -4.89 -3.13
C LYS A 136 -4.50 -6.03 -2.14
N PHE A 137 -4.28 -5.72 -0.86
CA PHE A 137 -3.82 -6.70 0.13
C PHE A 137 -4.92 -7.24 1.04
N ALA A 138 -6.17 -6.78 0.92
CA ALA A 138 -7.26 -7.15 1.82
C ALA A 138 -7.58 -8.65 1.84
N HIS A 139 -7.35 -9.35 0.71
CA HIS A 139 -7.51 -10.80 0.62
C HIS A 139 -6.51 -11.59 1.50
N LEU A 140 -5.43 -10.95 1.97
CA LEU A 140 -4.40 -11.56 2.80
C LEU A 140 -4.68 -11.40 4.31
N VAL A 141 -5.80 -10.76 4.69
CA VAL A 141 -6.13 -10.47 6.08
C VAL A 141 -7.41 -11.17 6.50
N GLY A 142 -7.51 -11.49 7.80
CA GLY A 142 -8.68 -12.14 8.38
C GLY A 142 -9.95 -11.28 8.33
N VAL A 143 -11.11 -11.92 8.49
CA VAL A 143 -12.44 -11.30 8.36
C VAL A 143 -12.71 -10.22 9.42
N ASP A 144 -12.12 -10.32 10.61
CA ASP A 144 -12.33 -9.30 11.68
C ASP A 144 -11.77 -7.93 11.27
N PHE A 145 -10.62 -7.93 10.60
CA PHE A 145 -10.01 -6.72 10.05
C PHE A 145 -10.93 -6.02 9.03
N PHE A 146 -11.69 -6.79 8.26
CA PHE A 146 -12.62 -6.25 7.28
C PHE A 146 -13.72 -5.39 7.93
N LYS A 147 -14.25 -5.83 9.08
CA LYS A 147 -15.30 -5.10 9.80
C LYS A 147 -14.80 -3.76 10.30
N ASP A 148 -13.61 -3.75 10.91
CA ASP A 148 -12.95 -2.53 11.38
C ASP A 148 -12.68 -1.57 10.21
N LEU A 149 -12.19 -2.10 9.09
CA LEU A 149 -11.95 -1.32 7.89
C LEU A 149 -13.22 -0.70 7.32
N MET A 150 -14.31 -1.45 7.23
CA MET A 150 -15.61 -0.95 6.78
C MET A 150 -16.14 0.16 7.69
N GLN A 151 -15.90 0.07 9.00
CA GLN A 151 -16.25 1.13 9.93
C GLN A 151 -15.43 2.41 9.69
N VAL A 152 -14.13 2.27 9.43
CA VAL A 152 -13.27 3.42 9.10
C VAL A 152 -13.70 4.07 7.78
N LEU A 153 -14.03 3.28 6.75
CA LEU A 153 -14.53 3.81 5.47
C LEU A 153 -15.87 4.54 5.65
N ARG A 154 -16.79 4.02 6.47
CA ARG A 154 -18.02 4.75 6.82
C ARG A 154 -17.71 6.07 7.51
N GLY A 155 -16.78 6.09 8.47
CA GLY A 155 -16.34 7.31 9.14
C GLY A 155 -15.76 8.35 8.17
N LEU A 156 -14.96 7.91 7.19
CA LEU A 156 -14.40 8.79 6.16
C LEU A 156 -15.48 9.38 5.23
N ILE A 157 -16.50 8.59 4.90
CA ILE A 157 -17.62 9.06 4.06
C ILE A 157 -18.53 10.03 4.81
N VAL A 158 -18.76 9.80 6.11
CA VAL A 158 -19.65 10.62 6.95
C VAL A 158 -18.98 11.87 7.49
N ARG A 159 -17.65 11.95 7.48
CA ARG A 159 -16.91 13.19 7.78
C ARG A 159 -17.33 14.28 6.81
N GLU A 160 -18.40 14.96 7.17
CA GLU A 160 -18.76 16.29 6.71
C GLU A 160 -17.56 17.18 7.04
N SER A 161 -17.20 18.04 6.11
CA SER A 161 -16.29 19.16 6.32
C SER A 161 -16.89 20.08 7.40
N THR A 162 -16.84 19.63 8.65
CA THR A 162 -17.17 20.40 9.85
C THR A 162 -15.96 21.26 10.17
N ASP A 163 -15.51 22.03 9.18
CA ASP A 163 -14.77 23.25 9.40
C ASP A 163 -15.82 24.37 9.35
N GLU A 164 -16.76 24.35 10.32
CA GLU A 164 -17.63 25.50 10.60
C GLU A 164 -16.92 26.58 11.42
N ASP A 165 -15.70 26.31 11.90
CA ASP A 165 -14.86 27.28 12.61
C ASP A 165 -13.66 27.68 11.71
N ASP A 166 -13.67 28.92 11.20
CA ASP A 166 -12.52 29.77 10.78
C ASP A 166 -12.40 30.37 9.35
N HIS A 167 -13.42 30.32 8.46
CA HIS A 167 -13.32 31.11 7.21
C HIS A 167 -14.54 31.99 6.88
N GLU A 168 -14.53 33.21 7.44
CA GLU A 168 -15.06 34.43 6.80
C GLU A 168 -14.22 34.79 5.54
N SER A 169 -14.10 33.86 4.59
CA SER A 169 -13.46 34.06 3.29
C SER A 169 -14.47 33.68 2.20
N PRO A 170 -15.01 34.62 1.41
CA PRO A 170 -16.05 34.33 0.41
C PRO A 170 -15.49 33.71 -0.88
N ASP A 171 -14.30 33.10 -0.83
CA ASP A 171 -13.72 32.38 -1.98
C ASP A 171 -14.04 30.90 -1.79
N TRP A 172 -15.18 30.50 -2.36
CA TRP A 172 -15.64 29.11 -2.44
C TRP A 172 -14.58 28.28 -3.19
N ASP A 173 -13.67 27.66 -2.44
CA ASP A 173 -12.53 26.94 -2.98
C ASP A 173 -13.02 25.63 -3.63
N THR A 174 -13.47 25.75 -4.89
CA THR A 174 -14.09 24.66 -5.68
C THR A 174 -13.20 23.41 -5.71
N ALA A 175 -11.88 23.59 -5.63
CA ALA A 175 -10.90 22.52 -5.55
C ALA A 175 -11.01 21.68 -4.26
N GLY A 176 -11.38 22.27 -3.13
CA GLY A 176 -11.57 21.57 -1.86
C GLY A 176 -12.76 20.62 -1.90
N ILE A 177 -13.88 21.08 -2.47
CA ILE A 177 -15.11 20.28 -2.63
C ILE A 177 -14.88 19.12 -3.61
N VAL A 178 -14.16 19.35 -4.71
CA VAL A 178 -13.78 18.29 -5.64
C VAL A 178 -12.92 17.23 -4.94
N ALA A 179 -11.92 17.66 -4.16
CA ALA A 179 -11.06 16.73 -3.43
C ALA A 179 -11.85 15.88 -2.42
N ASP A 180 -12.80 16.47 -1.70
CA ASP A 180 -13.66 15.75 -0.76
C ASP A 180 -14.57 14.73 -1.46
N ILE A 181 -15.21 15.12 -2.56
CA ILE A 181 -16.02 14.21 -3.38
C ILE A 181 -15.19 13.04 -3.92
N LEU A 182 -13.97 13.30 -4.40
CA LEU A 182 -13.06 12.27 -4.88
C LEU A 182 -12.66 11.29 -3.77
N ILE A 183 -12.41 11.78 -2.56
CA ILE A 183 -12.10 10.95 -1.40
C ILE A 183 -13.28 10.05 -1.04
N ARG A 184 -14.50 10.61 -0.96
CA ARG A 184 -15.72 9.84 -0.66
C ARG A 184 -15.97 8.77 -1.72
N LEU A 185 -15.84 9.13 -3.00
CA LEU A 185 -15.99 8.19 -4.11
C LEU A 185 -14.95 7.07 -4.02
N LEU A 186 -13.69 7.40 -3.73
CA LEU A 186 -12.64 6.41 -3.56
C LEU A 186 -12.91 5.47 -2.39
N CYS A 187 -13.47 5.97 -1.28
CA CYS A 187 -13.89 5.13 -0.15
C CYS A 187 -15.02 4.17 -0.54
N VAL A 188 -16.01 4.66 -1.30
CA VAL A 188 -17.12 3.83 -1.81
C VAL A 188 -16.60 2.74 -2.75
N VAL A 189 -15.77 3.09 -3.74
CA VAL A 189 -15.15 2.12 -4.66
C VAL A 189 -14.34 1.08 -3.88
N THR A 190 -13.50 1.52 -2.94
CA THR A 190 -12.70 0.62 -2.10
C THR A 190 -13.59 -0.35 -1.31
N ALA A 191 -14.69 0.13 -0.71
CA ALA A 191 -15.63 -0.71 0.02
C ALA A 191 -16.25 -1.81 -0.85
N PHE A 192 -16.62 -1.49 -2.09
CA PHE A 192 -17.15 -2.49 -3.04
C PHE A 192 -16.07 -3.48 -3.50
N GLU A 193 -14.86 -3.03 -3.81
CA GLU A 193 -13.74 -3.92 -4.19
C GLU A 193 -13.40 -4.92 -3.08
N LEU A 194 -13.40 -4.45 -1.83
CA LEU A 194 -13.19 -5.27 -0.66
C LEU A 194 -14.22 -6.40 -0.56
N LEU A 195 -15.50 -6.11 -0.76
CA LEU A 195 -16.56 -7.11 -0.75
C LEU A 195 -16.48 -8.10 -1.90
N LEU A 196 -16.11 -7.64 -3.10
CA LEU A 196 -15.91 -8.52 -4.26
C LEU A 196 -14.75 -9.50 -4.03
N GLY A 197 -13.73 -9.09 -3.28
CA GLY A 197 -12.57 -9.91 -2.93
C GLY A 197 -12.81 -10.93 -1.81
N GLN A 198 -13.84 -10.76 -0.98
CA GLN A 198 -14.14 -11.66 0.13
C GLN A 198 -15.55 -12.27 0.00
N GLY A 199 -15.64 -13.43 -0.66
CA GLY A 199 -16.90 -14.17 -0.84
C GLY A 199 -17.61 -14.60 0.45
N GLU A 200 -16.92 -14.58 1.60
CA GLU A 200 -17.49 -14.90 2.92
C GLU A 200 -17.91 -13.66 3.74
N ALA A 201 -17.58 -12.44 3.31
CA ALA A 201 -17.96 -11.20 3.99
C ALA A 201 -19.40 -10.74 3.65
N SER A 202 -20.24 -11.63 3.11
CA SER A 202 -21.52 -11.31 2.47
C SER A 202 -22.61 -10.75 3.40
N ASN A 203 -22.34 -10.59 4.70
CA ASN A 203 -23.33 -10.15 5.69
C ASN A 203 -23.11 -8.70 6.18
N ILE A 204 -22.36 -7.89 5.44
CA ILE A 204 -22.16 -6.48 5.76
C ILE A 204 -23.16 -5.62 5.01
N ASP A 205 -23.88 -4.80 5.76
CA ASP A 205 -24.83 -3.85 5.20
C ASP A 205 -24.10 -2.72 4.45
N LEU A 206 -24.60 -2.46 3.24
CA LEU A 206 -24.10 -1.46 2.30
C LEU A 206 -25.07 -0.31 2.08
N SER A 207 -26.23 -0.30 2.73
CA SER A 207 -27.23 0.75 2.56
C SER A 207 -26.61 2.15 2.72
N ASP A 208 -25.72 2.34 3.69
CA ASP A 208 -25.01 3.62 3.89
C ASP A 208 -24.15 4.00 2.68
N PHE A 209 -23.35 3.07 2.16
CA PHE A 209 -22.46 3.33 1.01
C PHE A 209 -23.26 3.63 -0.26
N VAL A 210 -24.35 2.90 -0.47
CA VAL A 210 -25.26 3.10 -1.62
C VAL A 210 -25.97 4.45 -1.52
N ASN A 211 -26.47 4.81 -0.33
CA ASN A 211 -27.11 6.11 -0.11
C ASN A 211 -26.15 7.26 -0.36
N HIS A 212 -24.90 7.15 0.13
CA HIS A 212 -23.87 8.17 -0.15
C HIS A 212 -23.49 8.23 -1.62
N LEU A 213 -23.41 7.09 -2.32
CA LEU A 213 -23.21 7.08 -3.76
C LEU A 213 -24.32 7.87 -4.47
N TYR A 214 -25.59 7.61 -4.15
CA TYR A 214 -26.71 8.36 -4.71
C TYR A 214 -26.67 9.86 -4.39
N ALA A 215 -26.22 10.24 -3.18
CA ALA A 215 -26.04 11.63 -2.80
C ALA A 215 -24.92 12.34 -3.59
N ILE A 216 -23.87 11.61 -3.99
CA ILE A 216 -22.71 12.14 -4.70
C ILE A 216 -22.94 12.22 -6.23
N ILE A 217 -23.84 11.41 -6.80
CA ILE A 217 -24.12 11.38 -8.25
C ILE A 217 -24.51 12.76 -8.78
N LEU A 218 -25.40 13.48 -8.08
CA LEU A 218 -25.88 14.78 -8.54
C LEU A 218 -24.75 15.85 -8.52
N PRO A 219 -24.01 16.06 -7.40
CA PRO A 219 -22.84 16.93 -7.38
C PRO A 219 -21.81 16.61 -8.48
N ILE A 220 -21.48 15.33 -8.68
CA ILE A 220 -20.54 14.91 -9.71
C ILE A 220 -21.03 15.28 -11.11
N SER A 221 -22.32 15.05 -11.40
CA SER A 221 -22.89 15.33 -12.73
C SER A 221 -22.82 16.82 -13.13
N LEU A 222 -22.70 17.71 -12.14
CA LEU A 222 -22.64 19.15 -12.32
C LEU A 222 -21.18 19.67 -12.33
N MET A 223 -20.18 18.80 -12.14
CA MET A 223 -18.76 19.15 -12.11
C MET A 223 -18.05 18.89 -13.45
N PRO A 224 -17.73 19.93 -14.24
CA PRO A 224 -17.00 19.76 -15.50
C PRO A 224 -15.53 19.34 -15.31
N GLN A 225 -14.95 19.64 -14.14
CA GLN A 225 -13.53 19.41 -13.80
C GLN A 225 -13.21 17.96 -13.37
N ILE A 226 -14.19 17.05 -13.37
CA ILE A 226 -13.98 15.68 -12.86
C ILE A 226 -12.95 14.87 -13.66
N ASN A 227 -12.75 15.25 -14.92
CA ASN A 227 -11.78 14.62 -15.81
C ASN A 227 -10.40 15.28 -15.76
N ASP A 228 -10.24 16.37 -14.99
CA ASP A 228 -8.95 17.03 -14.89
C ASP A 228 -7.96 16.17 -14.09
N PRO A 229 -6.70 16.08 -14.53
CA PRO A 229 -5.68 15.38 -13.76
C PRO A 229 -5.53 16.04 -12.38
N PRO A 230 -5.27 15.27 -11.31
CA PRO A 230 -5.17 15.81 -9.96
C PRO A 230 -4.09 16.91 -9.91
N PRO A 231 -4.35 18.07 -9.27
CA PRO A 231 -3.38 19.15 -9.22
C PRO A 231 -2.14 18.69 -8.45
N THR A 232 -1.01 18.64 -9.14
CA THR A 232 0.30 18.36 -8.56
C THR A 232 0.74 19.56 -7.72
N LYS A 233 0.26 19.65 -6.47
CA LYS A 233 0.74 20.64 -5.49
C LYS A 233 2.15 20.27 -5.02
N PHE A 234 3.15 20.53 -5.87
CA PHE A 234 4.56 20.46 -5.47
C PHE A 234 5.21 21.84 -5.56
N THR A 235 5.22 22.54 -4.42
CA THR A 235 6.12 23.67 -4.20
C THR A 235 7.31 23.18 -3.40
N SER A 236 8.36 22.72 -4.09
CA SER A 236 9.67 22.59 -3.42
C SER A 236 10.24 23.99 -3.23
N ASN A 237 10.08 24.55 -2.03
CA ASN A 237 10.91 25.67 -1.60
C ASN A 237 12.33 25.15 -1.27
N HIS A 238 13.05 24.71 -2.30
CA HIS A 238 14.51 24.66 -2.23
C HIS A 238 15.03 26.02 -2.69
N GLN A 239 15.17 26.96 -1.76
CA GLN A 239 16.06 28.09 -1.95
C GLN A 239 17.48 27.53 -2.08
N ILE A 240 17.93 27.38 -3.32
CA ILE A 240 19.34 27.19 -3.62
C ILE A 240 19.99 28.54 -3.31
N SER A 241 20.62 28.65 -2.14
CA SER A 241 21.57 29.73 -1.88
C SER A 241 22.64 29.68 -2.97
N LYS A 242 22.64 30.70 -3.83
CA LYS A 242 23.60 30.89 -4.90
C LYS A 242 25.02 30.80 -4.33
N PRO A 243 25.96 30.05 -4.94
CA PRO A 243 27.34 30.05 -4.45
C PRO A 243 27.94 31.44 -4.63
N GLU A 244 28.50 31.99 -3.55
CA GLU A 244 29.26 33.24 -3.59
C GLU A 244 30.37 33.12 -4.64
N SER A 245 30.38 34.08 -5.57
CA SER A 245 31.37 34.15 -6.64
C SER A 245 32.71 34.57 -6.03
N ILE A 246 33.78 33.87 -6.39
CA ILE A 246 35.18 34.13 -5.97
C ILE A 246 35.68 35.54 -6.40
N ALA A 247 34.88 36.31 -7.12
CA ALA A 247 35.18 37.69 -7.49
C ALA A 247 35.13 38.70 -6.32
N ASP A 248 34.56 38.35 -5.16
CA ASP A 248 34.47 39.24 -3.99
C ASP A 248 35.53 38.96 -2.91
N MET A 249 36.55 38.14 -3.19
CA MET A 249 37.66 37.79 -2.27
C MET A 249 39.06 38.19 -2.78
N LEU A 250 39.14 39.18 -3.68
CA LEU A 250 40.39 39.88 -4.03
C LEU A 250 40.17 41.39 -3.96
#